data_AF-A0A938GUK9-F1
#
_entry.id   AF-A0A938GUK9-F1
#
_cell.length_a   1.000
_cell.length_b   1.000
_cell.length_c   1.000
_cell.angle_alpha   90.00
_cell.angle_beta   90.00
_cell.angle_gamma   90.00
#
_symmetry.space_group_name_H-M   'P 1'
#
loop_
_entity.id
_entity.type
_entity.pdbx_description
1 polymer ?
#
loop_
_entity_poly.entity_id
_entity_poly.type
_entity_poly.pdbx_seq_one_letter_code
_entity_poly.pdbx_strand_id
1 'polypeptide(L)'
;MHRFPPQAQVEVRDRADQRHAQRHHYAESHGDRGDEPGEHDLQHAHATDSHPPSRVLQSVPAAGIRRACCAARTKKTGLAQPGRPHTPTGVKTRRWLGTTLALLLGTAAAAAEPPDAIITRPGQITVTEITGQLTIRQAGQQRPAKVDDRVRVDAVVATGRRSLATLAFSNGAVLELGSETELEVEELLQAPFAGTGKVSALKEEPSISRTRLRLVRGDFRLNVKPLKVARGSVFQLAMPAGIARIDEGSLAVVVRMTEAGLGMCTLELERGSAEFEIAGAAPARIPPGPRLGFAVEIDRYTGAVTVGEMPRAAAPPAK
;
A
#
# COMPACT_ATOMS: atom_id res chain seq x y z
N MET A 1 -28.38 -34.90 -40.37
CA MET A 1 -26.95 -35.16 -40.15
C MET A 1 -26.35 -33.82 -39.71
N HIS A 2 -25.89 -33.54 -38.49
CA HIS A 2 -25.14 -34.33 -37.51
C HIS A 2 -25.69 -34.16 -36.09
N ARG A 3 -25.51 -35.22 -35.29
CA ARG A 3 -25.97 -35.40 -33.91
C ARG A 3 -25.09 -34.64 -32.91
N PHE A 4 -25.73 -34.06 -31.89
CA PHE A 4 -25.12 -33.67 -30.63
C PHE A 4 -24.63 -34.91 -29.85
N PRO A 5 -23.45 -34.90 -29.23
CA PRO A 5 -23.06 -35.93 -28.27
C PRO A 5 -23.70 -35.66 -26.88
N PRO A 6 -24.05 -36.72 -26.12
CA PRO A 6 -24.69 -36.64 -24.83
C PRO A 6 -23.72 -36.37 -23.67
N GLN A 7 -24.29 -35.82 -22.60
CA GLN A 7 -23.68 -35.48 -21.31
C GLN A 7 -23.07 -36.72 -20.62
N ALA A 8 -21.84 -36.59 -20.14
CA ALA A 8 -21.22 -37.56 -19.24
C ALA A 8 -21.56 -37.20 -17.79
N GLN A 9 -22.42 -38.01 -17.17
CA GLN A 9 -22.55 -38.11 -15.73
C GLN A 9 -21.35 -38.89 -15.19
N VAL A 10 -20.61 -38.30 -14.24
CA VAL A 10 -19.62 -39.01 -13.43
C VAL A 10 -20.12 -39.01 -11.99
N GLU A 11 -20.74 -40.11 -11.62
CA GLU A 11 -21.06 -40.54 -10.27
C GLU A 11 -20.06 -41.64 -9.89
N VAL A 12 -19.28 -41.46 -8.81
CA VAL A 12 -18.70 -42.49 -7.90
C VAL A 12 -18.06 -41.70 -6.75
N ARG A 13 -18.69 -41.62 -5.56
CA ARG A 13 -18.58 -42.51 -4.39
C ARG A 13 -17.22 -42.45 -3.65
N ASP A 14 -17.35 -42.42 -2.32
CA ASP A 14 -16.37 -42.75 -1.27
C ASP A 14 -15.23 -41.77 -0.94
N ARG A 15 -15.53 -40.84 -0.02
CA ARG A 15 -14.54 -40.19 0.87
C ARG A 15 -15.04 -40.04 2.32
N ALA A 16 -15.89 -40.96 2.79
CA ALA A 16 -16.41 -40.93 4.16
C ALA A 16 -15.52 -41.67 5.20
N ASP A 17 -14.60 -42.54 4.79
CA ASP A 17 -13.91 -43.45 5.73
C ASP A 17 -12.48 -43.05 6.18
N GLN A 18 -11.96 -41.89 5.77
CA GLN A 18 -10.56 -41.52 6.09
C GLN A 18 -10.34 -40.65 7.33
N ARG A 19 -11.37 -40.35 8.14
CA ARG A 19 -11.21 -39.48 9.34
C ARG A 19 -11.31 -40.18 10.71
N HIS A 20 -11.38 -41.51 10.76
CA HIS A 20 -11.47 -42.25 12.02
C HIS A 20 -10.15 -42.85 12.54
N ALA A 21 -9.03 -42.72 11.82
CA ALA A 21 -7.76 -43.38 12.17
C ALA A 21 -6.69 -42.51 12.88
N GLN A 22 -7.02 -41.29 13.34
CA GLN A 22 -6.03 -40.39 13.98
C GLN A 22 -6.28 -40.09 15.47
N ARG A 23 -7.15 -40.86 16.15
CA ARG A 23 -7.53 -40.62 17.56
C ARG A 23 -6.93 -41.56 18.61
N HIS A 24 -5.99 -42.44 18.24
CA HIS A 24 -5.38 -43.37 19.21
C HIS A 24 -3.86 -43.45 19.05
N HIS A 25 -3.16 -42.41 19.51
CA HIS A 25 -1.75 -42.52 19.94
C HIS A 25 -1.37 -41.19 20.60
N TYR A 26 -1.66 -41.04 21.89
CA TYR A 26 -0.87 -40.27 22.87
C TYR A 26 -1.56 -40.39 24.23
N ALA A 27 -1.50 -41.59 24.79
CA ALA A 27 -1.71 -41.85 26.20
C ALA A 27 -0.62 -42.84 26.61
N GLU A 28 -0.07 -42.63 27.80
CA GLU A 28 0.89 -43.49 28.52
C GLU A 28 2.40 -43.30 28.26
N SER A 29 3.02 -42.46 29.10
CA SER A 29 4.22 -42.81 29.86
C SER A 29 4.28 -41.86 31.07
N HIS A 30 3.98 -42.33 32.29
CA HIS A 30 4.96 -42.63 33.36
C HIS A 30 5.85 -41.41 33.71
N GLY A 31 6.02 -40.96 34.94
CA GLY A 31 5.77 -41.43 36.31
C GLY A 31 6.57 -40.45 37.19
N ASP A 32 5.97 -39.92 38.25
CA ASP A 32 6.33 -40.20 39.65
C ASP A 32 7.75 -39.77 40.11
N ARG A 33 7.75 -38.90 41.13
CA ARG A 33 8.81 -38.33 42.02
C ARG A 33 8.43 -36.86 42.25
N GLY A 34 7.96 -36.41 43.42
CA GLY A 34 8.44 -36.71 44.76
C GLY A 34 9.42 -35.61 45.20
N ASP A 35 9.07 -34.92 46.29
CA ASP A 35 9.86 -34.02 47.13
C ASP A 35 9.70 -32.48 46.96
N GLU A 36 8.92 -31.90 47.88
CA GLU A 36 9.06 -30.54 48.44
C GLU A 36 10.21 -30.51 49.50
N PRO A 37 10.47 -29.40 50.22
CA PRO A 37 10.74 -28.03 49.80
C PRO A 37 12.12 -27.55 50.34
N GLY A 38 12.70 -26.54 49.70
CA GLY A 38 13.97 -25.92 50.12
C GLY A 38 13.82 -24.43 50.36
N GLU A 39 13.46 -24.08 51.60
CA GLU A 39 13.60 -22.76 52.22
C GLU A 39 15.08 -22.34 52.21
N HIS A 40 15.39 -21.18 51.63
CA HIS A 40 16.61 -20.43 51.94
C HIS A 40 16.29 -18.94 51.93
N ASP A 41 16.09 -18.42 53.15
CA ASP A 41 16.37 -17.04 53.52
C ASP A 41 17.80 -16.66 53.13
N LEU A 42 17.98 -15.43 52.63
CA LEU A 42 18.98 -14.44 53.09
C LEU A 42 19.07 -13.23 52.14
N GLN A 43 18.37 -12.17 52.55
CA GLN A 43 18.90 -10.83 52.86
C GLN A 43 19.88 -10.09 51.93
N HIS A 44 19.66 -8.77 51.93
CA HIS A 44 20.55 -7.64 51.58
C HIS A 44 20.46 -7.13 50.13
N ALA A 45 19.72 -6.05 49.89
CA ALA A 45 20.07 -4.64 50.13
C ALA A 45 21.05 -4.07 49.07
N HIS A 46 20.56 -3.14 48.24
CA HIS A 46 20.99 -1.74 48.28
C HIS A 46 20.32 -0.94 47.16
N ALA A 47 19.58 0.08 47.58
CA ALA A 47 19.24 1.22 46.75
C ALA A 47 20.51 2.05 46.49
N THR A 48 20.70 2.48 45.24
CA THR A 48 21.37 3.75 44.93
C THR A 48 20.68 4.39 43.75
N ASP A 49 19.95 5.45 44.07
CA ASP A 49 19.73 6.62 43.24
C ASP A 49 21.01 7.05 42.52
N SER A 50 20.91 7.33 41.23
CA SER A 50 21.64 8.45 40.63
C SER A 50 20.93 8.91 39.36
N HIS A 51 20.39 10.12 39.47
CA HIS A 51 19.80 10.95 38.41
C HIS A 51 20.70 11.11 37.17
N PRO A 52 20.09 11.39 36.00
CA PRO A 52 20.80 11.70 34.77
C PRO A 52 21.29 13.16 34.74
N PRO A 53 22.44 13.48 34.13
CA PRO A 53 22.78 14.86 33.83
C PRO A 53 22.00 15.36 32.61
N SER A 54 21.22 16.42 32.86
CA SER A 54 20.63 17.31 31.89
C SER A 54 21.66 17.78 30.86
N ARG A 55 21.40 17.56 29.57
CA ARG A 55 22.17 18.18 28.48
C ARG A 55 21.29 19.16 27.71
N VAL A 56 21.34 20.39 28.23
CA VAL A 56 21.45 21.67 27.52
C VAL A 56 20.98 21.69 26.06
N LEU A 57 19.85 22.37 25.88
CA LEU A 57 19.43 23.05 24.66
C LEU A 57 20.59 23.85 24.05
N GLN A 58 21.00 23.49 22.83
CA GLN A 58 21.69 24.43 21.95
C GLN A 58 20.80 24.72 20.74
N SER A 59 20.11 25.84 20.84
CA SER A 59 19.60 26.60 19.71
C SER A 59 20.76 27.11 18.86
N VAL A 60 20.78 26.77 17.58
CA VAL A 60 21.69 27.36 16.57
C VAL A 60 20.82 27.95 15.44
N PRO A 61 21.16 29.15 14.94
CA PRO A 61 20.18 30.08 14.38
C PRO A 61 19.87 29.88 12.90
N ALA A 62 18.70 30.42 12.54
CA ALA A 62 18.27 30.70 11.19
C ALA A 62 19.26 31.64 10.47
N ALA A 63 19.93 31.11 9.45
CA ALA A 63 20.66 31.91 8.46
C ALA A 63 19.83 31.95 7.17
N GLY A 64 19.17 33.08 6.95
CA GLY A 64 18.56 33.40 5.68
C GLY A 64 19.62 33.60 4.60
N ILE A 65 19.38 33.06 3.41
CA ILE A 65 20.01 33.52 2.19
C ILE A 65 18.93 33.89 1.18
N ARG A 66 19.01 35.14 0.79
CA ARG A 66 18.20 35.87 -0.17
C ARG A 66 18.57 35.47 -1.61
N ARG A 67 17.55 35.54 -2.48
CA ARG A 67 17.57 35.97 -3.89
C ARG A 67 18.43 35.19 -4.89
N ALA A 68 17.75 34.66 -5.92
CA ALA A 68 18.05 35.03 -7.30
C ALA A 68 16.81 34.86 -8.18
N CYS A 69 16.21 36.00 -8.57
CA CYS A 69 15.43 36.08 -9.80
C CYS A 69 16.36 35.77 -10.97
N CYS A 70 15.95 34.90 -11.89
CA CYS A 70 16.48 34.89 -13.25
C CYS A 70 15.34 34.65 -14.23
N ALA A 71 14.88 35.76 -14.82
CA ALA A 71 14.09 35.76 -16.03
C ALA A 71 14.99 35.33 -17.21
N ALA A 72 14.55 34.35 -17.98
CA ALA A 72 15.16 34.01 -19.26
C ALA A 72 14.21 34.37 -20.40
N ARG A 73 14.61 35.42 -21.11
CA ARG A 73 14.00 36.03 -22.28
C ARG A 73 14.90 35.70 -23.48
N THR A 74 14.42 34.96 -24.48
CA THR A 74 15.10 34.79 -25.77
C THR A 74 14.04 34.73 -26.87
N LYS A 75 13.80 35.84 -27.57
CA LYS A 75 14.46 36.33 -28.81
C LYS A 75 13.86 35.73 -30.09
N LYS A 76 13.04 36.58 -30.71
CA LYS A 76 12.54 36.56 -32.09
C LYS A 76 13.68 36.83 -33.08
N THR A 77 13.72 36.08 -34.17
CA THR A 77 14.42 36.35 -35.44
C THR A 77 13.75 35.42 -36.46
N GLY A 78 13.30 35.77 -37.66
CA GLY A 78 13.41 36.96 -38.50
C GLY A 78 13.41 36.46 -39.96
N LEU A 79 12.43 36.92 -40.75
CA LEU A 79 12.44 37.11 -42.23
C LEU A 79 12.73 35.92 -43.16
N ALA A 80 11.80 35.64 -44.08
CA ALA A 80 11.93 35.98 -45.50
C ALA A 80 10.72 35.50 -46.34
N GLN A 81 10.05 36.44 -47.00
CA GLN A 81 9.28 36.21 -48.23
C GLN A 81 10.20 36.40 -49.44
N PRO A 82 9.87 35.81 -50.59
CA PRO A 82 9.26 36.56 -51.70
C PRO A 82 8.11 35.73 -52.32
N GLY A 83 7.24 36.18 -53.22
CA GLY A 83 7.08 37.36 -54.05
C GLY A 83 5.87 37.05 -54.96
N ARG A 84 5.02 38.06 -55.16
CA ARG A 84 3.81 38.15 -56.02
C ARG A 84 4.10 37.79 -57.51
N PRO A 85 3.12 37.65 -58.47
CA PRO A 85 2.03 38.64 -58.64
C PRO A 85 0.75 38.40 -59.55
N HIS A 86 -0.13 39.43 -59.55
CA HIS A 86 -1.14 39.93 -60.54
C HIS A 86 -2.47 39.15 -60.77
N THR A 87 -3.68 39.60 -60.33
CA THR A 87 -4.70 40.57 -60.89
C THR A 87 -5.38 40.17 -62.22
N PRO A 88 -6.59 40.66 -62.60
CA PRO A 88 -7.76 41.24 -61.87
C PRO A 88 -9.14 40.78 -62.48
N THR A 89 -10.20 41.59 -62.27
CA THR A 89 -11.60 41.54 -62.79
C THR A 89 -12.58 40.74 -61.90
N GLY A 90 -13.76 41.21 -61.52
CA GLY A 90 -14.54 42.39 -61.84
C GLY A 90 -16.02 42.05 -61.59
N VAL A 91 -16.85 43.07 -61.32
CA VAL A 91 -18.33 43.08 -61.44
C VAL A 91 -19.16 42.77 -60.17
N LYS A 92 -19.52 43.88 -59.49
CA LYS A 92 -20.88 44.42 -59.21
C LYS A 92 -21.99 43.50 -58.68
N THR A 93 -22.49 43.91 -57.50
CA THR A 93 -23.91 44.05 -57.09
C THR A 93 -24.84 42.84 -57.16
N ARG A 94 -25.33 42.41 -55.99
CA ARG A 94 -26.77 42.43 -55.69
C ARG A 94 -27.04 42.24 -54.20
N ARG A 95 -27.73 43.23 -53.62
CA ARG A 95 -28.51 43.12 -52.38
C ARG A 95 -29.42 41.90 -52.48
N TRP A 96 -29.38 41.01 -51.49
CA TRP A 96 -30.55 40.29 -51.01
C TRP A 96 -30.49 40.23 -49.48
N LEU A 97 -31.55 40.73 -48.86
CA LEU A 97 -31.86 40.51 -47.46
C LEU A 97 -31.96 39.00 -47.22
N GLY A 98 -31.31 38.53 -46.16
CA GLY A 98 -31.42 37.14 -45.70
C GLY A 98 -31.07 37.06 -44.22
N THR A 99 -32.12 37.15 -43.39
CA THR A 99 -32.33 36.35 -42.17
C THR A 99 -31.18 36.25 -41.15
N THR A 100 -31.34 37.02 -40.07
CA THR A 100 -31.18 36.61 -38.66
C THR A 100 -30.39 35.33 -38.38
N LEU A 101 -29.11 35.48 -38.00
CA LEU A 101 -28.39 34.47 -37.23
C LEU A 101 -28.10 35.07 -35.84
N ALA A 102 -28.99 34.77 -34.89
CA ALA A 102 -28.75 35.03 -33.49
C ALA A 102 -27.52 34.21 -33.04
N LEU A 103 -26.42 34.92 -32.80
CA LEU A 103 -25.21 34.37 -32.20
C LEU A 103 -25.52 34.03 -30.73
N LEU A 104 -26.09 32.86 -30.48
CA LEU A 104 -26.05 32.24 -29.16
C LEU A 104 -24.60 31.86 -28.89
N LEU A 105 -23.84 32.80 -28.31
CA LEU A 105 -22.60 32.47 -27.60
C LEU A 105 -22.99 31.49 -26.50
N GLY A 106 -22.75 30.21 -26.75
CA GLY A 106 -22.74 29.19 -25.72
C GLY A 106 -21.71 29.60 -24.68
N THR A 107 -22.19 30.02 -23.51
CA THR A 107 -21.38 30.07 -22.31
C THR A 107 -20.92 28.65 -22.06
N ALA A 108 -19.64 28.38 -22.35
CA ALA A 108 -18.95 27.23 -21.78
C ALA A 108 -19.03 27.42 -20.27
N ALA A 109 -19.98 26.73 -19.64
CA ALA A 109 -19.97 26.52 -18.21
C ALA A 109 -18.63 25.85 -17.93
N ALA A 110 -17.68 26.63 -17.44
CA ALA A 110 -16.53 26.12 -16.73
C ALA A 110 -17.12 25.22 -15.65
N ALA A 111 -17.01 23.90 -15.83
CA ALA A 111 -17.32 22.95 -14.79
C ALA A 111 -16.42 23.34 -13.63
N ALA A 112 -17.01 23.97 -12.62
CA ALA A 112 -16.32 24.24 -11.36
C ALA A 112 -15.79 22.90 -10.87
N GLU A 113 -14.47 22.77 -10.84
CA GLU A 113 -13.82 21.64 -10.19
C GLU A 113 -14.35 21.60 -8.75
N PRO A 114 -14.91 20.47 -8.28
CA PRO A 114 -15.41 20.40 -6.92
C PRO A 114 -14.25 20.75 -5.97
N PRO A 115 -14.52 21.54 -4.91
CA PRO A 115 -13.49 21.98 -3.98
C PRO A 115 -12.72 20.77 -3.45
N ASP A 116 -11.39 20.93 -3.34
CA ASP A 116 -10.48 19.96 -2.74
C ASP A 116 -11.17 19.28 -1.56
N ALA A 117 -11.45 17.98 -1.71
CA ALA A 117 -12.23 17.28 -0.70
C ALA A 117 -11.46 17.34 0.62
N ILE A 118 -12.05 17.97 1.62
CA ILE A 118 -11.39 18.18 2.90
C ILE A 118 -11.30 16.83 3.62
N ILE A 119 -10.10 16.25 3.57
CA ILE A 119 -9.76 15.02 4.27
C ILE A 119 -9.66 15.37 5.76
N THR A 120 -10.70 15.03 6.52
CA THR A 120 -10.85 15.47 7.92
C THR A 120 -11.03 14.33 8.91
N ARG A 121 -11.38 13.13 8.46
CA ARG A 121 -11.72 12.02 9.35
C ARG A 121 -10.66 10.92 9.30
N PRO A 122 -10.19 10.43 10.45
CA PRO A 122 -9.48 9.17 10.49
C PRO A 122 -10.37 8.08 9.87
N GLY A 123 -9.82 7.32 8.92
CA GLY A 123 -10.50 6.14 8.41
C GLY A 123 -10.53 5.01 9.44
N GLN A 124 -11.25 3.95 9.12
CA GLN A 124 -11.41 2.79 10.00
C GLN A 124 -10.80 1.55 9.35
N ILE A 125 -10.10 0.76 10.16
CA ILE A 125 -9.63 -0.57 9.81
C ILE A 125 -10.31 -1.56 10.75
N THR A 126 -10.91 -2.60 10.19
CA THR A 126 -11.60 -3.65 10.93
C THR A 126 -10.97 -4.99 10.60
N VAL A 127 -10.69 -5.81 11.61
CA VAL A 127 -10.24 -7.18 11.42
C VAL A 127 -11.44 -8.04 11.02
N THR A 128 -11.44 -8.60 9.82
CA THR A 128 -12.57 -9.40 9.31
C THR A 128 -12.37 -10.90 9.51
N GLU A 129 -11.12 -11.36 9.53
CA GLU A 129 -10.80 -12.78 9.69
C GLU A 129 -9.48 -12.97 10.43
N ILE A 130 -9.40 -13.98 11.29
CA ILE A 130 -8.17 -14.38 11.98
C ILE A 130 -8.08 -15.91 11.96
N THR A 131 -6.96 -16.42 11.48
CA THR A 131 -6.53 -17.81 11.68
C THR A 131 -5.21 -17.78 12.43
N GLY A 132 -5.15 -18.38 13.62
CA GLY A 132 -3.95 -18.37 14.47
C GLY A 132 -3.88 -17.17 15.42
N GLN A 133 -2.73 -16.49 15.48
CA GLN A 133 -2.46 -15.39 16.40
C GLN A 133 -2.31 -14.06 15.66
N LEU A 134 -3.08 -13.06 16.11
CA LEU A 134 -2.98 -11.67 15.70
C LEU A 134 -2.83 -10.80 16.95
N THR A 135 -1.84 -9.92 16.95
CA THR A 135 -1.57 -8.98 18.04
C THR A 135 -1.59 -7.56 17.51
N ILE A 136 -2.18 -6.65 18.27
CA ILE A 136 -2.18 -5.23 17.99
C ILE A 136 -1.38 -4.57 19.11
N ARG A 137 -0.38 -3.77 18.73
CA ARG A 137 0.40 -2.93 19.62
C ARG A 137 0.01 -1.48 19.38
N GLN A 138 -0.37 -0.76 20.43
CA GLN A 138 -0.68 0.65 20.36
C GLN A 138 -0.27 1.33 21.67
N ALA A 139 0.41 2.49 21.58
CA ALA A 139 0.83 3.28 22.74
C ALA A 139 1.59 2.44 23.80
N GLY A 140 2.46 1.53 23.35
CA GLY A 140 3.24 0.63 24.22
C GLY A 140 2.48 -0.55 24.82
N GLN A 141 1.15 -0.64 24.62
CA GLN A 141 0.35 -1.79 25.05
C GLN A 141 0.21 -2.80 23.91
N GLN A 142 0.49 -4.07 24.20
CA GLN A 142 0.23 -5.18 23.31
C GLN A 142 -1.01 -5.95 23.77
N ARG A 143 -1.92 -6.24 22.84
CA ARG A 143 -3.11 -7.05 23.11
C ARG A 143 -3.38 -8.02 21.97
N PRO A 144 -3.96 -9.20 22.24
CA PRO A 144 -4.48 -10.06 21.18
C PRO A 144 -5.68 -9.36 20.51
N ALA A 145 -5.74 -9.46 19.18
CA ALA A 145 -6.86 -8.97 18.39
C ALA A 145 -7.97 -10.02 18.29
N LYS A 146 -9.20 -9.56 18.05
CA LYS A 146 -10.37 -10.42 17.77
C LYS A 146 -10.96 -10.05 16.41
N VAL A 147 -11.81 -10.90 15.87
CA VAL A 147 -12.63 -10.53 14.71
C VAL A 147 -13.53 -9.37 15.10
N ASP A 148 -13.78 -8.47 14.15
CA ASP A 148 -14.49 -7.19 14.28
C ASP A 148 -13.79 -6.12 15.14
N ASP A 149 -12.57 -6.41 15.59
CA ASP A 149 -11.77 -5.46 16.33
C ASP A 149 -11.29 -4.32 15.42
N ARG A 150 -11.17 -3.12 16.01
CA ARG A 150 -10.80 -1.91 15.27
C ARG A 150 -9.32 -1.62 15.47
N VAL A 151 -8.61 -1.47 14.36
CA VAL A 151 -7.21 -1.03 14.34
C VAL A 151 -7.20 0.48 14.10
N ARG A 152 -6.43 1.20 14.93
CA ARG A 152 -6.26 2.65 14.83
C ARG A 152 -4.99 2.98 14.06
N VAL A 153 -4.87 4.25 13.65
CA VAL A 153 -3.59 4.83 13.20
C VAL A 153 -2.57 4.75 14.35
N ASP A 154 -1.29 4.65 14.00
CA ASP A 154 -0.14 4.42 14.89
C ASP A 154 -0.16 3.06 15.60
N ALA A 155 -0.98 2.12 15.11
CA ALA A 155 -0.98 0.75 15.59
C ALA A 155 -0.04 -0.11 14.75
N VAL A 156 0.66 -1.01 15.44
CA VAL A 156 1.43 -2.09 14.81
C VAL A 156 0.64 -3.38 14.93
N VAL A 157 0.31 -3.96 13.79
CA VAL A 157 -0.40 -5.24 13.65
C VAL A 157 0.64 -6.31 13.35
N ALA A 158 0.71 -7.34 14.20
CA ALA A 158 1.65 -8.44 14.04
C ALA A 158 0.96 -9.81 14.08
N THR A 159 1.27 -10.66 13.10
CA THR A 159 0.79 -12.04 13.03
C THR A 159 1.85 -13.02 13.56
N GLY A 160 1.39 -14.10 14.20
CA GLY A 160 2.26 -15.18 14.66
C GLY A 160 2.71 -16.11 13.54
N ARG A 161 3.44 -17.16 13.92
CA ARG A 161 3.76 -18.27 13.01
C ARG A 161 2.48 -18.99 12.59
N ARG A 162 2.42 -19.45 11.33
CA ARG A 162 1.26 -20.16 10.77
C ARG A 162 -0.07 -19.43 10.99
N SER A 163 -0.01 -18.11 11.01
CA SER A 163 -1.15 -17.24 11.22
C SER A 163 -1.48 -16.50 9.92
N LEU A 164 -2.75 -16.18 9.76
CA LEU A 164 -3.31 -15.40 8.66
C LEU A 164 -4.34 -14.43 9.26
N ALA A 165 -4.37 -13.20 8.79
CA ALA A 165 -5.39 -12.24 9.17
C ALA A 165 -5.85 -11.42 7.97
N THR A 166 -7.12 -11.08 7.93
CA THR A 166 -7.69 -10.22 6.90
C THR A 166 -8.21 -8.94 7.54
N LEU A 167 -7.80 -7.80 7.00
CA LEU A 167 -8.19 -6.46 7.43
C LEU A 167 -8.98 -5.78 6.30
N ALA A 168 -10.10 -5.17 6.65
CA ALA A 168 -10.89 -4.36 5.73
C ALA A 168 -10.80 -2.88 6.12
N PHE A 169 -10.51 -2.05 5.13
CA PHE A 169 -10.40 -0.60 5.28
C PHE A 169 -11.72 0.08 4.90
N SER A 170 -12.00 1.23 5.52
CA SER A 170 -13.19 2.05 5.19
C SER A 170 -13.16 2.69 3.80
N ASN A 171 -12.01 2.67 3.12
CA ASN A 171 -11.88 3.04 1.71
C ASN A 171 -12.09 1.85 0.75
N GLY A 172 -12.35 0.64 1.28
CA GLY A 172 -12.65 -0.54 0.47
C GLY A 172 -11.43 -1.37 0.08
N ALA A 173 -10.23 -0.98 0.51
CA ALA A 173 -9.07 -1.84 0.43
C ALA A 173 -9.24 -3.05 1.36
N VAL A 174 -8.79 -4.21 0.89
CA VAL A 174 -8.72 -5.45 1.68
C VAL A 174 -7.28 -5.91 1.72
N LEU A 175 -6.82 -6.24 2.91
CA LEU A 175 -5.44 -6.61 3.19
C LEU A 175 -5.39 -7.97 3.88
N GLU A 176 -4.67 -8.91 3.29
CA GLU A 176 -4.36 -10.20 3.88
C GLU A 176 -2.90 -10.18 4.39
N LEU A 177 -2.74 -10.48 5.68
CA LEU A 177 -1.47 -10.62 6.36
C LEU A 177 -1.18 -12.10 6.55
N GLY A 178 -0.08 -12.59 5.98
CA GLY A 178 0.36 -13.97 6.19
C GLY A 178 1.11 -14.15 7.51
N SER A 179 1.97 -15.16 7.55
CA SER A 179 2.68 -15.52 8.79
C SER A 179 3.85 -14.60 9.07
N GLU A 180 4.08 -14.35 10.37
CA GLU A 180 5.23 -13.55 10.86
C GLU A 180 5.30 -12.16 10.22
N THR A 181 4.13 -11.58 9.93
CA THR A 181 3.97 -10.26 9.36
C THR A 181 3.92 -9.21 10.44
N GLU A 182 4.58 -8.08 10.19
CA GLU A 182 4.54 -6.89 11.04
C GLU A 182 4.27 -5.67 10.16
N LEU A 183 3.11 -5.07 10.40
CA LEU A 183 2.57 -3.95 9.63
C LEU A 183 2.28 -2.79 10.56
N GLU A 184 2.75 -1.61 10.20
CA GLU A 184 2.45 -0.36 10.89
C GLU A 184 1.49 0.49 10.06
N VAL A 185 0.48 1.06 10.72
CA VAL A 185 -0.51 1.94 10.11
C VAL A 185 -0.11 3.39 10.37
N GLU A 186 0.57 4.03 9.42
CA GLU A 186 1.12 5.39 9.59
C GLU A 186 0.07 6.47 9.32
N GLU A 187 -0.74 6.32 8.27
CA GLU A 187 -1.75 7.29 7.90
C GLU A 187 -3.00 6.57 7.37
N LEU A 188 -4.17 6.97 7.87
CA LEU A 188 -5.43 6.60 7.24
C LEU A 188 -6.42 7.74 7.46
N LEU A 189 -6.57 8.57 6.45
CA LEU A 189 -7.49 9.69 6.45
C LEU A 189 -8.47 9.57 5.28
N GLN A 190 -9.71 9.96 5.50
CA GLN A 190 -10.78 9.85 4.52
C GLN A 190 -11.71 11.06 4.57
N ALA A 191 -12.19 11.48 3.41
CA ALA A 191 -13.26 12.47 3.33
C ALA A 191 -14.59 11.83 3.80
N PRO A 192 -15.50 12.60 4.42
CA PRO A 192 -16.81 12.09 4.83
C PRO A 192 -17.57 11.47 3.65
N PHE A 193 -18.16 10.30 3.84
CA PHE A 193 -19.05 9.67 2.85
C PHE A 193 -20.33 9.18 3.54
N ALA A 194 -21.47 9.37 2.88
CA ALA A 194 -22.80 9.06 3.42
C ALA A 194 -23.35 7.70 2.93
N GLY A 195 -22.48 6.80 2.46
CA GLY A 195 -22.88 5.50 1.91
C GLY A 195 -23.16 4.47 3.01
N THR A 196 -24.30 3.79 2.93
CA THR A 196 -24.76 2.80 3.93
C THR A 196 -24.49 1.33 3.53
N GLY A 197 -23.59 1.08 2.58
CA GLY A 197 -23.28 -0.26 2.06
C GLY A 197 -21.98 -0.89 2.59
N LYS A 198 -21.83 -2.22 2.45
CA LYS A 198 -20.56 -2.93 2.70
C LYS A 198 -19.49 -2.40 1.73
N VAL A 199 -18.44 -1.77 2.26
CA VAL A 199 -17.41 -1.11 1.45
C VAL A 199 -16.67 -2.09 0.53
N SER A 200 -16.50 -3.34 0.94
CA SER A 200 -15.85 -4.39 0.15
C SER A 200 -16.58 -4.77 -1.15
N ALA A 201 -17.88 -4.49 -1.25
CA ALA A 201 -18.68 -4.79 -2.43
C ALA A 201 -18.67 -3.69 -3.50
N LEU A 202 -18.03 -2.54 -3.20
CA LEU A 202 -18.00 -1.41 -4.12
C LEU A 202 -17.02 -1.65 -5.28
N LYS A 203 -17.38 -1.15 -6.47
CA LYS A 203 -16.55 -1.22 -7.68
C LYS A 203 -15.42 -0.19 -7.69
N GLU A 204 -15.61 0.90 -6.97
CA GLU A 204 -14.69 2.04 -6.86
C GLU A 204 -14.58 2.46 -5.39
N GLU A 205 -13.56 3.26 -5.08
CA GLU A 205 -13.39 3.84 -3.74
C GLU A 205 -14.59 4.72 -3.33
N PRO A 206 -15.17 4.52 -2.13
CA PRO A 206 -16.35 5.26 -1.68
C PRO A 206 -16.09 6.76 -1.53
N SER A 207 -14.86 7.13 -1.13
CA SER A 207 -14.49 8.50 -0.77
C SER A 207 -13.03 8.76 -1.13
N ILE A 208 -12.59 10.02 -1.11
CA ILE A 208 -11.18 10.35 -1.26
C ILE A 208 -10.44 9.97 0.02
N SER A 209 -9.37 9.19 -0.09
CA SER A 209 -8.56 8.78 1.06
C SER A 209 -7.06 8.97 0.86
N ARG A 210 -6.36 9.15 1.98
CA ARG A 210 -4.90 9.09 2.07
C ARG A 210 -4.55 7.97 3.02
N THR A 211 -3.92 6.94 2.47
CA THR A 211 -3.52 5.76 3.23
C THR A 211 -2.03 5.55 3.08
N ARG A 212 -1.33 5.41 4.19
CA ARG A 212 0.08 5.06 4.24
C ARG A 212 0.29 3.94 5.24
N LEU A 213 0.80 2.82 4.73
CA LEU A 213 1.12 1.63 5.50
C LEU A 213 2.61 1.36 5.40
N ARG A 214 3.20 0.83 6.47
CA ARG A 214 4.60 0.40 6.49
C ARG A 214 4.68 -1.09 6.79
N LEU A 215 5.15 -1.86 5.82
CA LEU A 215 5.44 -3.28 6.00
C LEU A 215 6.87 -3.44 6.48
N VAL A 216 7.05 -3.91 7.72
CA VAL A 216 8.39 -4.14 8.28
C VAL A 216 8.94 -5.48 7.80
N ARG A 217 8.10 -6.54 7.84
CA ARG A 217 8.43 -7.90 7.41
C ARG A 217 7.18 -8.75 7.21
N GLY A 218 7.35 -9.91 6.58
CA GLY A 218 6.36 -10.96 6.41
C GLY A 218 5.68 -10.96 5.06
N ASP A 219 4.52 -11.60 5.00
CA ASP A 219 3.70 -11.78 3.81
C ASP A 219 2.51 -10.83 3.82
N PHE A 220 2.28 -10.20 2.68
CA PHE A 220 1.30 -9.13 2.51
C PHE A 220 0.63 -9.28 1.14
N ARG A 221 -0.70 -9.33 1.12
CA ARG A 221 -1.48 -9.24 -0.12
C ARG A 221 -2.53 -8.17 0.02
N LEU A 222 -2.53 -7.24 -0.93
CA LEU A 222 -3.40 -6.09 -0.92
C LEU A 222 -4.30 -6.11 -2.16
N ASN A 223 -5.58 -5.85 -1.95
CA ASN A 223 -6.55 -5.62 -3.01
C ASN A 223 -7.13 -4.21 -2.83
N VAL A 224 -6.86 -3.33 -3.78
CA VAL A 224 -7.29 -1.94 -3.79
C VAL A 224 -8.29 -1.73 -4.92
N LYS A 225 -9.44 -1.14 -4.58
CA LYS A 225 -10.39 -0.68 -5.59
C LYS A 225 -9.83 0.55 -6.32
N PRO A 226 -10.25 0.83 -7.56
CA PRO A 226 -9.85 2.04 -8.27
C PRO A 226 -10.01 3.29 -7.41
N LEU A 227 -8.88 3.94 -7.12
CA LEU A 227 -8.81 5.14 -6.27
C LEU A 227 -9.20 6.39 -7.05
N LYS A 228 -9.69 7.41 -6.34
CA LYS A 228 -9.97 8.71 -6.95
C LYS A 228 -8.70 9.58 -7.01
N VAL A 229 -7.68 9.11 -7.74
CA VAL A 229 -6.35 9.75 -7.83
C VAL A 229 -6.45 11.18 -8.37
N ALA A 230 -7.29 11.40 -9.38
CA ALA A 230 -7.54 12.73 -9.95
C ALA A 230 -8.13 13.74 -8.93
N ARG A 231 -8.68 13.25 -7.81
CA ARG A 231 -9.22 14.08 -6.73
C ARG A 231 -8.35 14.08 -5.47
N GLY A 232 -7.12 13.58 -5.57
CA GLY A 232 -6.14 13.58 -4.48
C GLY A 232 -6.13 12.32 -3.59
N SER A 233 -6.75 11.22 -4.02
CA SER A 233 -6.65 9.96 -3.28
C SER A 233 -5.29 9.32 -3.49
N VAL A 234 -4.66 8.82 -2.43
CA VAL A 234 -3.32 8.23 -2.48
C VAL A 234 -3.25 7.02 -1.55
N PHE A 235 -2.74 5.91 -2.08
CA PHE A 235 -2.40 4.73 -1.28
C PHE A 235 -0.90 4.43 -1.42
N GLN A 236 -0.19 4.46 -0.29
CA GLN A 236 1.24 4.20 -0.22
C GLN A 236 1.54 3.00 0.68
N LEU A 237 2.37 2.10 0.18
CA LEU A 237 2.98 1.02 0.95
C LEU A 237 4.48 1.27 1.03
N ALA A 238 4.95 1.69 2.20
CA ALA A 238 6.36 1.75 2.52
C ALA A 238 6.85 0.35 2.91
N MET A 239 8.01 -0.03 2.39
CA MET A 239 8.71 -1.27 2.69
C MET A 239 10.21 -1.02 2.69
N PRO A 240 11.04 -1.93 3.23
CA PRO A 240 12.48 -1.74 3.25
C PRO A 240 13.10 -1.46 1.88
N ALA A 241 12.55 -2.00 0.78
CA ALA A 241 13.07 -1.76 -0.56
C ALA A 241 12.67 -0.40 -1.17
N GLY A 242 11.67 0.30 -0.62
CA GLY A 242 11.13 1.52 -1.22
C GLY A 242 9.66 1.78 -0.90
N ILE A 243 9.02 2.62 -1.70
CA ILE A 243 7.61 3.00 -1.54
C ILE A 243 6.84 2.60 -2.80
N ALA A 244 5.83 1.76 -2.64
CA ALA A 244 4.86 1.47 -3.70
C ALA A 244 3.66 2.42 -3.58
N ARG A 245 3.33 3.13 -4.65
CA ARG A 245 2.10 3.90 -4.82
C ARG A 245 1.13 3.06 -5.64
N ILE A 246 -0.02 2.74 -5.07
CA ILE A 246 -1.01 1.87 -5.70
C ILE A 246 -2.21 2.71 -6.10
N ASP A 247 -2.59 2.65 -7.38
CA ASP A 247 -3.78 3.34 -7.91
C ASP A 247 -4.99 2.39 -7.92
N GLU A 248 -4.76 1.13 -8.29
CA GLU A 248 -5.78 0.09 -8.32
C GLU A 248 -5.16 -1.32 -8.41
N GLY A 249 -5.91 -2.33 -7.97
CA GLY A 249 -5.64 -3.74 -8.28
C GLY A 249 -5.09 -4.56 -7.11
N SER A 250 -4.41 -5.66 -7.45
CA SER A 250 -3.93 -6.66 -6.49
C SER A 250 -2.41 -6.72 -6.49
N LEU A 251 -1.81 -6.56 -5.31
CA LEU A 251 -0.37 -6.56 -5.09
C LEU A 251 0.00 -7.60 -4.03
N ALA A 252 0.96 -8.47 -4.35
CA ALA A 252 1.56 -9.39 -3.41
C ALA A 252 2.99 -8.94 -3.07
N VAL A 253 3.30 -8.86 -1.78
CA VAL A 253 4.60 -8.45 -1.26
C VAL A 253 5.06 -9.44 -0.20
N VAL A 254 6.34 -9.80 -0.28
CA VAL A 254 6.99 -10.70 0.68
C VAL A 254 8.29 -10.02 1.09
N VAL A 255 8.40 -9.68 2.37
CA VAL A 255 9.58 -9.09 2.96
C VAL A 255 10.17 -10.08 3.96
N ARG A 256 11.44 -10.42 3.79
CA ARG A 256 12.19 -11.28 4.71
C ARG A 256 13.44 -10.53 5.12
N MET A 257 13.49 -10.10 6.38
CA MET A 257 14.65 -9.45 6.96
C MET A 257 15.27 -10.38 7.99
N THR A 258 16.59 -10.44 8.01
CA THR A 258 17.37 -10.99 9.11
C THR A 258 17.53 -9.93 10.19
N GLU A 259 17.90 -10.35 11.40
CA GLU A 259 18.24 -9.38 12.44
C GLU A 259 19.37 -8.46 11.97
N ALA A 260 20.33 -8.95 11.15
CA ALA A 260 21.47 -8.20 10.58
C ALA A 260 21.09 -6.93 9.80
N GLY A 261 19.82 -6.75 9.44
CA GLY A 261 19.41 -5.68 8.53
C GLY A 261 19.55 -6.08 7.07
N LEU A 262 20.00 -7.30 6.79
CA LEU A 262 20.05 -7.89 5.46
C LEU A 262 18.75 -8.63 5.18
N GLY A 263 18.21 -8.50 3.97
CA GLY A 263 16.98 -9.17 3.61
C GLY A 263 16.67 -9.19 2.13
N MET A 264 15.55 -9.84 1.82
CA MET A 264 14.98 -9.88 0.49
C MET A 264 13.56 -9.32 0.53
N CYS A 265 13.28 -8.43 -0.42
CA CYS A 265 11.93 -7.98 -0.70
C CYS A 265 11.54 -8.49 -2.09
N THR A 266 10.35 -9.06 -2.21
CA THR A 266 9.78 -9.35 -3.51
C THR A 266 8.40 -8.74 -3.64
N LEU A 267 8.12 -8.20 -4.80
CA LEU A 267 6.92 -7.46 -5.12
C LEU A 267 6.36 -7.98 -6.46
N GLU A 268 5.09 -8.33 -6.48
CA GLU A 268 4.39 -8.81 -7.67
C GLU A 268 3.05 -8.09 -7.79
N LEU A 269 2.87 -7.33 -8.87
CA LEU A 269 1.57 -6.76 -9.22
C LEU A 269 0.80 -7.80 -10.02
N GLU A 270 -0.22 -8.40 -9.42
CA GLU A 270 -1.03 -9.42 -10.11
C GLU A 270 -1.91 -8.77 -11.18
N ARG A 271 -2.53 -7.63 -10.85
CA ARG A 271 -3.43 -6.85 -11.72
C ARG A 271 -3.44 -5.38 -11.28
N GLY A 272 -3.74 -4.48 -12.21
CA GLY A 272 -3.99 -3.06 -11.93
C GLY A 272 -2.83 -2.15 -12.29
N SER A 273 -2.69 -1.04 -11.56
CA SER A 273 -1.69 -0.01 -11.79
C SER A 273 -1.05 0.41 -10.47
N ALA A 274 0.28 0.35 -10.44
CA ALA A 274 1.08 0.81 -9.32
C ALA A 274 2.43 1.33 -9.83
N GLU A 275 2.98 2.29 -9.09
CA GLU A 275 4.33 2.82 -9.26
C GLU A 275 5.17 2.40 -8.06
N PHE A 276 6.44 2.12 -8.30
CA PHE A 276 7.40 1.79 -7.26
C PHE A 276 8.58 2.74 -7.31
N GLU A 277 8.85 3.37 -6.18
CA GLU A 277 10.02 4.19 -5.93
C GLU A 277 10.99 3.38 -5.09
N ILE A 278 12.07 2.89 -5.70
CA ILE A 278 13.15 2.23 -4.97
C ILE A 278 13.83 3.28 -4.09
N ALA A 279 14.25 2.91 -2.88
CA ALA A 279 14.97 3.84 -2.00
C ALA A 279 16.18 4.47 -2.73
N GLY A 280 16.10 5.78 -3.00
CA GLY A 280 17.13 6.54 -3.71
C GLY A 280 17.00 6.62 -5.23
N ALA A 281 15.96 6.03 -5.84
CA ALA A 281 15.72 6.08 -7.29
C ALA A 281 14.42 6.85 -7.62
N ALA A 282 14.24 7.18 -8.90
CA ALA A 282 12.99 7.77 -9.40
C ALA A 282 11.85 6.73 -9.42
N PRO A 283 10.59 7.15 -9.22
CA PRO A 283 9.44 6.25 -9.31
C PRO A 283 9.29 5.67 -10.73
N ALA A 284 9.03 4.37 -10.81
CA ALA A 284 8.81 3.65 -12.07
C ALA A 284 7.55 2.79 -12.00
N ARG A 285 6.85 2.63 -13.12
CA ARG A 285 5.64 1.80 -13.18
C ARG A 285 5.98 0.32 -13.03
N ILE A 286 5.23 -0.39 -12.19
CA ILE A 286 5.38 -1.84 -12.02
C ILE A 286 4.60 -2.56 -13.14
N PRO A 287 5.24 -3.42 -13.94
CA PRO A 287 4.53 -4.24 -14.92
C PRO A 287 3.71 -5.33 -14.20
N PRO A 288 2.46 -5.61 -14.62
CA PRO A 288 1.67 -6.70 -14.05
C PRO A 288 2.21 -8.06 -14.49
N GLY A 289 2.28 -9.03 -13.58
CA GLY A 289 2.70 -10.40 -13.84
C GLY A 289 4.08 -10.80 -13.29
N PRO A 290 5.20 -10.16 -13.69
CA PRO A 290 6.51 -10.58 -13.21
C PRO A 290 6.73 -10.17 -11.75
N ARG A 291 7.32 -11.08 -10.98
CA ARG A 291 7.78 -10.83 -9.61
C ARG A 291 9.12 -10.10 -9.65
N LEU A 292 9.14 -8.88 -9.14
CA LEU A 292 10.34 -8.10 -8.91
C LEU A 292 10.97 -8.52 -7.58
N GLY A 293 12.28 -8.67 -7.55
CA GLY A 293 13.01 -9.01 -6.33
C GLY A 293 14.14 -8.03 -6.09
N PHE A 294 14.36 -7.70 -4.82
CA PHE A 294 15.34 -6.73 -4.36
C PHE A 294 16.10 -7.29 -3.17
N ALA A 295 17.42 -7.16 -3.20
CA ALA A 295 18.23 -7.36 -2.01
C ALA A 295 18.22 -6.05 -1.23
N VAL A 296 17.97 -6.11 0.07
CA VAL A 296 17.90 -4.92 0.93
C VAL A 296 18.92 -5.07 2.05
N GLU A 297 19.71 -4.04 2.24
CA GLU A 297 20.63 -3.89 3.36
C GLU A 297 20.27 -2.61 4.11
N ILE A 298 20.04 -2.74 5.42
CA ILE A 298 19.79 -1.63 6.32
C ILE A 298 20.96 -1.54 7.28
N ASP A 299 21.71 -0.44 7.21
CA ASP A 299 22.70 -0.11 8.22
C ASP A 299 21.98 0.15 9.55
N ARG A 300 22.26 -0.68 10.55
CA ARG A 300 21.59 -0.61 11.86
C ARG A 300 21.95 0.64 12.67
N TYR A 301 23.09 1.27 12.38
CA TYR A 301 23.56 2.45 13.10
C TYR A 301 23.02 3.75 12.51
N THR A 302 22.94 3.81 11.18
CA THR A 302 22.50 5.02 10.46
C THR A 302 21.05 4.94 9.98
N GLY A 303 20.48 3.75 9.90
CA GLY A 303 19.19 3.50 9.25
C GLY A 303 19.24 3.64 7.73
N ALA A 304 20.44 3.82 7.14
CA ALA A 304 20.59 3.97 5.71
C ALA A 304 20.21 2.65 5.01
N VAL A 305 19.37 2.77 3.98
CA VAL A 305 18.89 1.64 3.20
C VAL A 305 19.64 1.61 1.88
N THR A 306 20.28 0.49 1.59
CA THR A 306 20.85 0.19 0.28
C THR A 306 20.02 -0.91 -0.37
N VAL A 307 19.58 -0.66 -1.60
CA VAL A 307 18.79 -1.62 -2.36
C VAL A 307 19.62 -2.08 -3.55
N GLY A 308 19.99 -3.35 -3.55
CA GLY A 308 20.61 -4.00 -4.69
C GLY A 308 19.56 -4.63 -5.60
N GLU A 309 19.82 -4.63 -6.90
CA GLU A 309 19.12 -5.54 -7.80
C GLU A 309 19.35 -6.98 -7.32
N MET A 310 18.26 -7.75 -7.18
CA MET A 310 18.39 -9.14 -6.78
C MET A 310 19.24 -9.89 -7.82
N PRO A 311 20.16 -10.78 -7.41
CA PRO A 311 20.84 -11.66 -8.34
C PRO A 311 19.78 -12.39 -9.16
N ARG A 312 19.80 -12.17 -10.48
CA ARG A 312 18.95 -12.91 -11.42
C ARG A 312 19.10 -14.38 -11.08
N ALA A 313 18.00 -15.06 -10.72
CA ALA A 313 18.03 -16.49 -10.44
C ALA A 313 18.80 -17.16 -11.58
N ALA A 314 19.95 -17.78 -11.25
CA ALA A 314 20.78 -18.43 -12.25
C ALA A 314 19.87 -19.37 -13.03
N ALA A 315 19.82 -19.18 -14.35
CA ALA A 315 19.05 -20.07 -15.21
C ALA A 315 19.44 -21.51 -14.87
N PRO A 316 18.49 -22.44 -14.70
CA PRO A 316 18.83 -23.84 -14.47
C PRO A 316 19.76 -24.29 -15.61
N PRO A 317 20.83 -25.06 -15.31
CA PRO A 317 21.72 -25.54 -16.36
C PRO A 317 20.88 -26.27 -17.40
N ALA A 318 20.99 -25.83 -18.66
CA ALA A 318 20.36 -26.53 -19.77
C ALA A 318 20.84 -27.98 -19.74
N LYS A 319 19.89 -28.92 -19.64
CA LYS A 319 20.16 -30.35 -19.77
C LYS A 319 20.38 -30.73 -21.22
#